data_AF-R7SPL2-F1
#
_entry.id   AF-R7SPL2-F1
#
_cell.length_a   1.000
_cell.length_b   1.000
_cell.length_c   1.000
_cell.angle_alpha   90.00
_cell.angle_beta   90.00
_cell.angle_gamma   90.00
#
_symmetry.space_group_name_H-M   'P 1'
#
loop_
_entity.id
_entity.type
_entity.pdbx_description
1 polymer ?
#
loop_
_entity_poly.entity_id
_entity_poly.type
_entity_poly.pdbx_seq_one_letter_code
_entity_poly.pdbx_strand_id
1 'polypeptide(L)'
;MSPRKRKGKDREEGKRKRRRVDSEEDCLEDGRGDAGSSASGLDTYGWETAIPEDWTISKAMAMLDYRLTHADFQSITAREKKRTEEGRHAYYIYNERAVEWKAWEKHGGPIGLWKFLKALKKEHEASGSTDPFDIPYSYAADRLYDLDLPETPELSDRYVGDLRLLRYAKQSLPPWLWNVCNSKLNKALLDGKRPNGCDDLTEERQRAIGALVSFVNENPIRYIEKPAQDVAPSLYIATLRSVLAAAPIAPRFGSQAWGTPVAGLDFCEADGHPRYEWCASYLQRIFKALCTVISKHGIGNEGWRSIRWEVYETVFLTS
;
A
#
# COMPACT_ATOMS: atom_id res chain seq x y z
N MET A 1 -61.71 -30.27 27.83
CA MET A 1 -60.37 -29.79 28.24
C MET A 1 -59.32 -30.70 27.62
N SER A 2 -58.60 -30.22 26.62
CA SER A 2 -57.41 -30.87 26.03
C SER A 2 -56.41 -29.77 25.68
N PRO A 3 -55.13 -29.85 26.11
CA PRO A 3 -54.17 -28.80 25.89
C PRO A 3 -53.52 -28.89 24.50
N ARG A 4 -53.52 -27.78 23.76
CA ARG A 4 -52.84 -27.61 22.47
C ARG A 4 -51.32 -27.61 22.69
N LYS A 5 -50.64 -28.61 22.12
CA LYS A 5 -49.17 -28.64 21.93
C LYS A 5 -48.72 -27.43 21.12
N ARG A 6 -47.89 -26.56 21.69
CA ARG A 6 -47.12 -25.55 20.95
C ARG A 6 -45.93 -26.26 20.30
N LYS A 7 -45.89 -26.25 18.96
CA LYS A 7 -44.70 -26.65 18.19
C LYS A 7 -43.59 -25.62 18.44
N GLY A 8 -42.44 -26.10 18.90
CA GLY A 8 -41.19 -25.35 18.87
C GLY A 8 -40.84 -24.99 17.44
N LYS A 9 -40.48 -23.73 17.22
CA LYS A 9 -39.90 -23.26 15.97
C LYS A 9 -38.41 -23.12 16.23
N ASP A 10 -37.65 -24.10 15.78
CA ASP A 10 -36.19 -24.05 15.75
C ASP A 10 -35.78 -22.79 14.98
N ARG A 11 -35.01 -21.95 15.66
CA ARG A 11 -34.53 -20.67 15.15
C ARG A 11 -33.16 -20.95 14.55
N GLU A 12 -33.16 -21.22 13.24
CA GLU A 12 -31.95 -21.34 12.42
C GLU A 12 -31.04 -20.13 12.67
N GLU A 13 -29.79 -20.42 13.08
CA GLU A 13 -28.70 -19.46 13.15
C GLU A 13 -28.54 -18.74 11.81
N GLY A 14 -28.78 -17.43 11.82
CA GLY A 14 -28.63 -16.57 10.66
C GLY A 14 -27.18 -16.47 10.21
N LYS A 15 -26.73 -17.40 9.36
CA LYS A 15 -25.49 -17.25 8.58
C LYS A 15 -25.59 -15.99 7.72
N ARG A 16 -24.93 -14.91 8.16
CA ARG A 16 -24.83 -13.62 7.45
C ARG A 16 -24.06 -13.82 6.13
N LYS A 17 -24.76 -13.75 5.00
CA LYS A 17 -24.23 -14.01 3.65
C LYS A 17 -23.30 -12.88 3.18
N ARG A 18 -21.99 -13.08 3.31
CA ARG A 18 -20.97 -12.38 2.50
C ARG A 18 -20.99 -12.98 1.10
N ARG A 19 -20.93 -12.16 0.05
CA ARG A 19 -20.99 -12.64 -1.34
C ARG A 19 -19.60 -12.70 -1.94
N ARG A 20 -19.17 -13.89 -2.34
CA ARG A 20 -18.12 -14.09 -3.33
C ARG A 20 -18.71 -13.72 -4.71
N VAL A 21 -17.94 -13.04 -5.54
CA VAL A 21 -18.36 -12.81 -6.94
C VAL A 21 -17.92 -14.03 -7.73
N ASP A 22 -18.85 -14.95 -7.96
CA ASP A 22 -18.64 -16.01 -8.95
C ASP A 22 -18.64 -15.34 -10.32
N SER A 23 -17.51 -15.45 -11.01
CA SER A 23 -17.29 -14.85 -12.32
C SER A 23 -17.65 -15.88 -13.37
N GLU A 24 -18.93 -16.04 -13.70
CA GLU A 24 -19.41 -16.73 -14.91
C GLU A 24 -20.93 -16.50 -15.10
N GLU A 25 -21.32 -16.21 -16.35
CA GLU A 25 -22.67 -15.95 -16.91
C GLU A 25 -23.23 -14.52 -16.62
N ASP A 26 -23.55 -13.66 -17.58
CA ASP A 26 -24.06 -13.87 -18.94
C ASP A 26 -23.64 -12.69 -19.86
N CYS A 27 -23.30 -13.02 -21.11
CA CYS A 27 -22.82 -12.09 -22.12
C CYS A 27 -23.99 -11.34 -22.78
N LEU A 28 -24.12 -10.04 -22.56
CA LEU A 28 -24.69 -9.13 -23.56
C LEU A 28 -23.90 -7.82 -23.59
N GLU A 29 -23.37 -7.55 -24.78
CA GLU A 29 -22.61 -6.36 -25.13
C GLU A 29 -23.46 -5.09 -24.95
N ASP A 30 -22.90 -4.09 -24.26
CA ASP A 30 -23.02 -2.71 -24.70
C ASP A 30 -21.81 -1.91 -24.23
N GLY A 31 -21.20 -1.22 -25.19
CA GLY A 31 -19.83 -0.71 -25.09
C GLY A 31 -19.64 0.56 -24.25
N ARG A 32 -18.36 0.75 -23.91
CA ARG A 32 -17.65 1.95 -23.41
C ARG A 32 -17.62 2.14 -21.90
N GLY A 33 -16.45 1.86 -21.31
CA GLY A 33 -16.06 2.39 -20.02
C GLY A 33 -14.95 1.61 -19.33
N ASP A 34 -13.73 1.73 -19.86
CA ASP A 34 -12.42 1.58 -19.19
C ASP A 34 -12.42 0.98 -17.76
N ALA A 35 -12.32 -0.35 -17.67
CA ALA A 35 -12.04 -1.06 -16.43
C ALA A 35 -10.52 -1.13 -16.19
N GLY A 36 -9.89 0.03 -16.06
CA GLY A 36 -8.52 0.20 -15.61
C GLY A 36 -8.43 0.07 -14.09
N SER A 37 -8.26 -1.16 -13.62
CA SER A 37 -7.84 -1.48 -12.25
C SER A 37 -6.59 -0.69 -11.86
N SER A 38 -6.72 0.27 -10.93
CA SER A 38 -5.56 0.87 -10.23
C SER A 38 -5.98 1.69 -9.01
N ALA A 39 -6.69 1.06 -8.07
CA ALA A 39 -6.71 1.59 -6.69
C ALA A 39 -5.40 1.19 -6.00
N SER A 40 -4.31 1.86 -6.38
CA SER A 40 -3.04 1.81 -5.65
C SER A 40 -3.17 2.60 -4.34
N GLY A 41 -3.96 2.07 -3.42
CA GLY A 41 -3.88 2.47 -2.02
C GLY A 41 -2.51 2.05 -1.51
N LEU A 42 -1.59 3.01 -1.35
CA LEU A 42 -0.28 2.83 -0.73
C LEU A 42 -0.46 2.18 0.66
N ASP A 43 -0.23 0.87 0.76
CA ASP A 43 -0.07 0.18 2.03
C ASP A 43 1.23 0.67 2.64
N THR A 44 1.08 1.60 3.58
CA THR A 44 2.18 2.35 4.16
C THR A 44 2.81 1.61 5.34
N TYR A 45 2.23 0.47 5.77
CA TYR A 45 2.49 -0.08 7.10
C TYR A 45 2.74 -1.59 7.17
N GLY A 46 2.46 -2.37 6.11
CA GLY A 46 2.81 -3.80 6.03
C GLY A 46 1.89 -4.71 6.83
N TRP A 47 0.67 -4.27 7.12
CA TRP A 47 -0.32 -5.02 7.91
C TRP A 47 -0.98 -6.14 7.10
N GLU A 48 -1.16 -7.29 7.72
CA GLU A 48 -1.72 -8.48 7.09
C GLU A 48 -3.25 -8.50 7.22
N THR A 49 -3.95 -8.75 6.11
CA THR A 49 -5.41 -8.87 6.06
C THR A 49 -5.81 -10.32 5.82
N ALA A 50 -6.75 -10.84 6.60
CA ALA A 50 -7.32 -12.16 6.38
C ALA A 50 -8.40 -12.14 5.28
N ILE A 51 -8.83 -10.96 4.83
CA ILE A 51 -9.93 -10.78 3.89
C ILE A 51 -9.46 -11.16 2.49
N PRO A 52 -10.20 -11.97 1.72
CA PRO A 52 -9.89 -12.22 0.30
C PRO A 52 -10.01 -10.96 -0.58
N GLU A 53 -9.28 -10.89 -1.69
CA GLU A 53 -9.18 -9.68 -2.51
C GLU A 53 -10.50 -9.31 -3.21
N ASP A 54 -11.29 -10.32 -3.57
CA ASP A 54 -12.55 -10.20 -4.30
C ASP A 54 -13.74 -9.86 -3.40
N TRP A 55 -13.56 -9.88 -2.08
CA TRP A 55 -14.63 -9.66 -1.12
C TRP A 55 -15.12 -8.22 -1.08
N THR A 56 -16.42 -8.08 -0.90
CA THR A 56 -17.09 -6.79 -0.89
C THR A 56 -18.05 -6.65 0.28
N ILE A 57 -18.26 -5.41 0.71
CA ILE A 57 -19.09 -5.04 1.85
C ILE A 57 -19.95 -3.83 1.50
N SER A 58 -21.18 -3.78 2.01
CA SER A 58 -22.06 -2.62 1.84
C SER A 58 -21.62 -1.47 2.75
N LYS A 59 -21.94 -0.22 2.38
CA LYS A 59 -21.62 0.94 3.22
C LYS A 59 -22.11 0.81 4.65
N ALA A 60 -23.36 0.38 4.82
CA ALA A 60 -23.99 0.27 6.13
C ALA A 60 -23.28 -0.77 6.99
N MET A 61 -22.94 -1.93 6.41
CA MET A 61 -22.23 -2.99 7.14
C MET A 61 -20.79 -2.57 7.47
N ALA A 62 -20.11 -1.89 6.55
CA ALA A 62 -18.76 -1.38 6.78
C ALA A 62 -18.72 -0.32 7.89
N MET A 63 -19.72 0.57 7.95
CA MET A 63 -19.86 1.54 9.03
C MET A 63 -20.13 0.87 10.38
N LEU A 64 -20.94 -0.18 10.38
CA LEU A 64 -21.15 -1.03 11.56
C LEU A 64 -19.83 -1.72 11.88
N ASP A 65 -19.46 -2.80 11.22
CA ASP A 65 -18.33 -3.68 11.53
C ASP A 65 -17.05 -2.91 11.88
N TYR A 66 -16.62 -1.96 11.04
CA TYR A 66 -15.36 -1.25 11.18
C TYR A 66 -15.49 0.08 11.94
N ARG A 67 -16.69 0.42 12.43
CA ARG A 67 -16.98 1.65 13.19
C ARG A 67 -16.50 2.91 12.46
N LEU A 68 -16.68 2.91 11.13
CA LEU A 68 -16.37 4.02 10.24
C LEU A 68 -17.54 4.99 10.14
N THR A 69 -17.23 6.26 9.92
CA THR A 69 -18.21 7.34 9.72
C THR A 69 -18.46 7.56 8.23
N HIS A 70 -19.51 8.29 7.87
CA HIS A 70 -19.75 8.63 6.46
C HIS A 70 -18.60 9.38 5.79
N ALA A 71 -17.85 10.19 6.55
CA ALA A 71 -16.69 10.94 6.06
C ALA A 71 -15.53 10.02 5.67
N ASP A 72 -15.34 8.91 6.40
CA ASP A 72 -14.25 7.96 6.16
C ASP A 72 -14.35 7.29 4.77
N PHE A 73 -15.56 7.22 4.18
CA PHE A 73 -15.78 6.66 2.84
C PHE A 73 -15.52 7.64 1.69
N GLN A 74 -15.23 8.92 1.96
CA GLN A 74 -14.90 9.87 0.90
C GLN A 74 -13.58 9.52 0.20
N SER A 75 -12.66 8.86 0.92
CA SER A 75 -11.38 8.40 0.38
C SER A 75 -11.39 6.96 -0.13
N ILE A 76 -12.54 6.27 -0.12
CA ILE A 76 -12.66 4.88 -0.58
C ILE A 76 -13.51 4.86 -1.84
N THR A 77 -12.93 4.41 -2.96
CA THR A 77 -13.67 4.24 -4.21
C THR A 77 -14.70 3.11 -4.07
N ALA A 78 -15.97 3.42 -4.34
CA ALA A 78 -17.02 2.40 -4.41
C ALA A 78 -16.85 1.56 -5.68
N ARG A 79 -16.97 0.24 -5.57
CA ARG A 79 -16.85 -0.69 -6.69
C ARG A 79 -18.10 -0.66 -7.58
N GLU A 80 -19.28 -0.56 -6.95
CA GLU A 80 -20.55 -0.60 -7.66
C GLU A 80 -21.64 0.17 -6.89
N LYS A 81 -22.57 0.76 -7.65
CA LYS A 81 -23.80 1.36 -7.13
C LYS A 81 -24.99 0.58 -7.67
N LYS A 82 -25.59 -0.29 -6.86
CA LYS A 82 -26.75 -1.09 -7.28
C LYS A 82 -28.04 -0.34 -7.03
N ARG A 83 -28.91 -0.25 -8.04
CA ARG A 83 -30.32 0.16 -7.89
C ARG A 83 -31.16 -1.07 -7.61
N THR A 84 -32.09 -0.98 -6.67
CA THR A 84 -33.12 -2.01 -6.48
C THR A 84 -34.23 -1.85 -7.51
N GLU A 85 -34.75 -2.98 -8.02
CA GLU A 85 -35.81 -3.06 -9.04
C GLU A 85 -37.14 -2.39 -8.64
N GLU A 86 -37.34 -2.12 -7.35
CA GLU A 86 -38.60 -1.55 -6.80
C GLU A 86 -38.46 -0.09 -6.31
N GLY A 87 -37.57 0.72 -6.89
CA GLY A 87 -37.50 2.16 -6.58
C GLY A 87 -36.93 2.51 -5.20
N ARG A 88 -36.40 1.54 -4.45
CA ARG A 88 -35.61 1.82 -3.23
C ARG A 88 -34.20 2.33 -3.57
N HIS A 89 -33.62 3.05 -2.62
CA HIS A 89 -32.37 3.77 -2.76
C HIS A 89 -31.22 2.89 -3.26
N ALA A 90 -30.40 3.45 -4.15
CA ALA A 90 -29.19 2.78 -4.59
C ALA A 90 -28.21 2.63 -3.42
N TYR A 91 -27.60 1.46 -3.28
CA TYR A 91 -26.58 1.21 -2.25
C TYR A 91 -25.19 1.04 -2.86
N TYR A 92 -24.18 1.47 -2.12
CA TYR A 92 -22.78 1.41 -2.51
C TYR A 92 -22.14 0.14 -1.95
N ILE A 93 -21.41 -0.56 -2.81
CA ILE A 93 -20.60 -1.74 -2.48
C ILE A 93 -19.12 -1.32 -2.55
N TYR A 94 -18.37 -1.64 -1.50
CA TYR A 94 -16.95 -1.34 -1.37
C TYR A 94 -16.13 -2.62 -1.36
N ASN A 95 -14.88 -2.54 -1.81
CA ASN A 95 -13.90 -3.60 -1.56
C ASN A 95 -13.61 -3.66 -0.05
N GLU A 96 -13.73 -4.84 0.56
CA GLU A 96 -13.65 -4.95 2.03
C GLU A 96 -12.22 -4.72 2.56
N ARG A 97 -11.17 -5.10 1.82
CA ARG A 97 -9.78 -4.79 2.19
C ARG A 97 -9.53 -3.28 2.26
N ALA A 98 -10.06 -2.52 1.30
CA ALA A 98 -9.92 -1.07 1.29
C ALA A 98 -10.62 -0.42 2.49
N VAL A 99 -11.77 -0.96 2.90
CA VAL A 99 -12.49 -0.55 4.12
C VAL A 99 -11.68 -0.88 5.37
N GLU A 100 -11.13 -2.09 5.46
CA GLU A 100 -10.31 -2.51 6.59
C GLU A 100 -9.05 -1.64 6.74
N TRP A 101 -8.35 -1.35 5.64
CA TRP A 101 -7.20 -0.44 5.66
C TRP A 101 -7.60 0.95 6.14
N LYS A 102 -8.76 1.45 5.72
CA LYS A 102 -9.22 2.76 6.20
C LYS A 102 -9.48 2.76 7.71
N ALA A 103 -10.01 1.66 8.24
CA ALA A 103 -10.20 1.47 9.67
C ALA A 103 -8.85 1.41 10.40
N TRP A 104 -7.86 0.70 9.84
CA TRP A 104 -6.52 0.67 10.43
C TRP A 104 -5.86 2.05 10.42
N GLU A 105 -5.94 2.83 9.34
CA GLU A 105 -5.45 4.21 9.33
C GLU A 105 -6.06 5.04 10.47
N LYS A 106 -7.38 4.97 10.64
CA LYS A 106 -8.13 5.72 11.65
C LYS A 106 -7.74 5.33 13.07
N HIS A 107 -7.50 4.05 13.32
CA HIS A 107 -7.29 3.52 14.66
C HIS A 107 -5.81 3.29 15.00
N GLY A 108 -4.87 3.66 14.12
CA GLY A 108 -3.44 3.48 14.38
C GLY A 108 -2.94 2.05 14.17
N GLY A 109 -3.55 1.34 13.23
CA GLY A 109 -3.22 -0.02 12.82
C GLY A 109 -4.20 -1.09 13.31
N PRO A 110 -3.97 -2.35 12.93
CA PRO A 110 -4.82 -3.47 13.32
C PRO A 110 -4.90 -3.66 14.84
N ILE A 111 -3.82 -3.45 15.59
CA ILE A 111 -3.85 -3.55 17.07
C ILE A 111 -4.61 -2.38 17.69
N GLY A 112 -4.52 -1.18 17.10
CA GLY A 112 -5.28 -0.05 17.57
C GLY A 112 -6.79 -0.28 17.38
N LEU A 113 -7.18 -0.81 16.21
CA LEU A 113 -8.56 -1.23 15.96
C LEU A 113 -8.98 -2.38 16.88
N TRP A 114 -8.09 -3.35 17.14
CA TRP A 114 -8.34 -4.46 18.07
C TRP A 114 -8.68 -3.96 19.48
N LYS A 115 -7.85 -3.08 20.04
CA LYS A 115 -8.06 -2.49 21.37
C LYS A 115 -9.38 -1.73 21.44
N PHE A 116 -9.69 -0.97 20.39
CA PHE A 116 -10.93 -0.22 20.28
C PHE A 116 -12.17 -1.14 20.24
N LEU A 117 -12.18 -2.13 19.35
CA LEU A 117 -13.28 -3.09 19.23
C LEU A 117 -13.44 -3.94 20.49
N LYS A 118 -12.35 -4.31 21.16
CA LYS A 118 -12.39 -5.08 22.41
C LYS A 118 -13.01 -4.29 23.55
N ALA A 119 -12.71 -2.99 23.66
CA ALA A 119 -13.35 -2.12 24.64
C ALA A 119 -14.87 -2.02 24.37
N LEU A 120 -15.27 -1.80 23.11
CA LEU A 120 -16.68 -1.76 22.72
C LEU A 120 -17.41 -3.08 22.96
N LYS A 121 -16.75 -4.22 22.71
CA LYS A 121 -17.32 -5.54 22.99
C LYS A 121 -17.60 -5.72 24.48
N LYS A 122 -16.65 -5.33 25.33
CA LYS A 122 -16.81 -5.36 26.80
C LYS A 122 -17.96 -4.47 27.28
N GLU A 123 -18.10 -3.27 26.71
CA GLU A 123 -19.22 -2.36 27.02
C GLU A 123 -20.56 -2.96 26.57
N HIS A 124 -20.61 -3.57 25.39
CA HIS A 124 -21.79 -4.25 24.88
C HIS A 124 -22.21 -5.41 25.78
N GLU A 125 -21.27 -6.25 26.20
CA GLU A 125 -21.51 -7.34 27.16
C GLU A 125 -22.00 -6.82 28.51
N ALA A 126 -21.42 -5.72 29.01
CA ALA A 126 -21.83 -5.09 30.25
C ALA A 126 -23.23 -4.45 30.18
N SER A 127 -23.69 -4.04 28.99
CA SER A 127 -25.01 -3.45 28.79
C SER A 127 -26.16 -4.46 28.95
N GLY A 128 -25.86 -5.77 28.93
CA GLY A 128 -26.88 -6.82 28.96
C GLY A 128 -27.68 -6.96 27.65
N SER A 129 -27.21 -6.35 26.56
CA SER A 129 -27.83 -6.49 25.25
C SER A 129 -27.79 -7.94 24.77
N THR A 130 -28.92 -8.43 24.26
CA THR A 130 -29.02 -9.77 23.64
C THR A 130 -28.61 -9.78 22.18
N ASP A 131 -28.40 -8.59 21.58
CA ASP A 131 -28.03 -8.50 20.18
C ASP A 131 -26.56 -8.93 20.00
N PRO A 132 -26.21 -9.60 18.89
CA PRO A 132 -24.83 -9.97 18.61
C PRO A 132 -23.98 -8.71 18.37
N PHE A 133 -22.78 -8.66 18.94
CA PHE A 133 -21.82 -7.60 18.66
C PHE A 133 -21.28 -7.77 17.23
N ASP A 134 -21.39 -6.73 16.41
CA ASP A 134 -20.89 -6.75 15.03
C ASP A 134 -19.35 -6.67 15.00
N ILE A 135 -18.71 -7.68 14.40
CA ILE A 135 -17.26 -7.89 14.37
C ILE A 135 -16.78 -8.02 12.91
N PRO A 136 -15.72 -7.27 12.51
CA PRO A 136 -15.05 -7.44 11.22
C PRO A 136 -14.48 -8.84 10.99
N TYR A 137 -14.27 -9.20 9.72
CA TYR A 137 -13.80 -10.55 9.37
C TYR A 137 -12.52 -10.97 10.08
N SER A 138 -11.47 -10.14 9.97
CA SER A 138 -10.15 -10.46 10.50
C SER A 138 -10.11 -10.50 12.04
N TYR A 139 -11.20 -10.09 12.70
CA TYR A 139 -11.31 -9.93 14.16
C TYR A 139 -12.26 -10.94 14.80
N ALA A 140 -12.89 -11.79 13.98
CA ALA A 140 -13.73 -12.88 14.47
C ALA A 140 -12.89 -13.99 15.13
N ALA A 141 -13.57 -14.90 15.85
CA ALA A 141 -12.95 -16.06 16.47
C ALA A 141 -12.10 -16.86 15.46
N ASP A 142 -10.93 -17.33 15.91
CA ASP A 142 -9.94 -18.11 15.14
C ASP A 142 -9.34 -17.35 13.93
N ARG A 143 -9.26 -16.02 14.00
CA ARG A 143 -8.66 -15.16 12.97
C ARG A 143 -7.43 -14.39 13.46
N LEU A 144 -6.70 -13.77 12.52
CA LEU A 144 -5.45 -13.05 12.77
C LEU A 144 -5.54 -12.06 13.94
N TYR A 145 -6.68 -11.38 14.09
CA TYR A 145 -6.92 -10.38 15.12
C TYR A 145 -8.08 -10.76 16.03
N ASP A 146 -8.20 -12.04 16.38
CA ASP A 146 -9.26 -12.55 17.24
C ASP A 146 -9.45 -11.70 18.52
N LEU A 147 -10.66 -11.16 18.69
CA LEU A 147 -11.03 -10.33 19.84
C LEU A 147 -11.26 -11.12 21.12
N ASP A 148 -11.50 -12.43 21.01
CA ASP A 148 -11.76 -13.33 22.14
C ASP A 148 -10.48 -13.73 22.87
N LEU A 149 -9.32 -13.62 22.22
CA LEU A 149 -8.02 -13.86 22.87
C LEU A 149 -7.74 -12.80 23.93
N PRO A 150 -7.19 -13.16 25.11
CA PRO A 150 -6.99 -12.23 26.24
C PRO A 150 -5.99 -11.13 25.90
N GLU A 151 -4.92 -11.46 25.18
CA GLU A 151 -3.81 -10.58 24.85
C GLU A 151 -3.94 -10.00 23.45
N THR A 152 -3.27 -8.86 23.22
CA THR A 152 -3.20 -8.27 21.87
C THR A 152 -2.47 -9.23 20.92
N PRO A 153 -2.99 -9.47 19.72
CA PRO A 153 -2.31 -10.26 18.71
C PRO A 153 -0.89 -9.74 18.45
N GLU A 154 0.07 -10.64 18.27
CA GLU A 154 1.38 -10.26 17.75
C GLU A 154 1.24 -9.94 16.26
N LEU A 155 1.59 -8.71 15.87
CA LEU A 155 1.62 -8.34 14.46
C LEU A 155 2.83 -8.97 13.78
N SER A 156 2.57 -9.96 12.93
CA SER A 156 3.52 -10.29 11.87
C SER A 156 3.42 -9.21 10.80
N ASP A 157 4.48 -8.44 10.61
CA ASP A 157 4.58 -7.57 9.44
C ASP A 157 4.79 -8.46 8.23
N ARG A 158 3.92 -8.36 7.22
CA ARG A 158 3.95 -9.20 6.02
C ARG A 158 5.28 -9.15 5.25
N TYR A 159 6.03 -8.06 5.37
CA TYR A 159 7.33 -7.86 4.74
C TYR A 159 8.50 -8.35 5.60
N VAL A 160 8.22 -8.83 6.82
CA VAL A 160 9.21 -9.31 7.80
C VAL A 160 8.96 -10.76 8.17
N GLY A 161 7.70 -11.14 8.41
CA GLY A 161 7.35 -12.42 9.00
C GLY A 161 8.07 -12.61 10.34
N ASP A 162 8.58 -13.82 10.55
CA ASP A 162 9.46 -14.16 11.66
C ASP A 162 10.95 -14.08 11.32
N LEU A 163 11.30 -13.52 10.15
CA LEU A 163 12.66 -13.53 9.64
C LEU A 163 13.50 -12.42 10.29
N ARG A 164 14.51 -12.84 11.06
CA ARG A 164 15.44 -11.94 11.78
C ARG A 164 16.11 -10.91 10.87
N LEU A 165 16.53 -11.31 9.67
CA LEU A 165 17.19 -10.43 8.70
C LEU A 165 16.25 -9.28 8.29
N LEU A 166 15.00 -9.60 7.95
CA LEU A 166 14.02 -8.61 7.49
C LEU A 166 13.59 -7.69 8.63
N ARG A 167 13.52 -8.23 9.85
CA ARG A 167 13.26 -7.44 11.06
C ARG A 167 14.37 -6.41 11.31
N TYR A 168 15.62 -6.86 11.22
CA TYR A 168 16.79 -5.98 11.32
C TYR A 168 16.80 -4.93 10.20
N ALA A 169 16.51 -5.35 8.97
CA ALA A 169 16.47 -4.45 7.82
C ALA A 169 15.40 -3.36 7.96
N LYS A 170 14.18 -3.73 8.40
CA LYS A 170 13.11 -2.75 8.63
C LYS A 170 13.48 -1.72 9.69
N GLN A 171 14.23 -2.12 10.72
CA GLN A 171 14.70 -1.22 11.77
C GLN A 171 15.88 -0.35 11.32
N SER A 172 16.72 -0.86 10.42
CA SER A 172 17.94 -0.19 9.98
C SER A 172 17.71 0.77 8.81
N LEU A 173 16.70 0.50 7.98
CA LEU A 173 16.41 1.29 6.79
C LEU A 173 15.42 2.42 7.10
N PRO A 174 15.61 3.62 6.49
CA PRO A 174 14.59 4.65 6.52
C PRO A 174 13.24 4.15 5.96
N PRO A 175 12.09 4.54 6.53
CA PRO A 175 10.77 4.03 6.11
C PRO A 175 10.48 4.19 4.62
N TRP A 176 10.86 5.33 4.02
CA TRP A 176 10.65 5.58 2.58
C TRP A 176 11.42 4.55 1.72
N LEU A 177 12.63 4.18 2.13
CA LEU A 177 13.49 3.27 1.38
C LEU A 177 13.01 1.82 1.52
N TRP A 178 12.58 1.45 2.73
CA TRP A 178 11.90 0.17 2.98
C TRP A 178 10.69 0.00 2.07
N ASN A 179 9.85 1.04 1.96
CA ASN A 179 8.63 1.01 1.16
C ASN A 179 8.92 0.95 -0.35
N VAL A 180 9.84 1.76 -0.85
CA VAL A 180 10.23 1.76 -2.27
C VAL A 180 10.85 0.42 -2.67
N CYS A 181 11.75 -0.11 -1.84
CA CYS A 181 12.39 -1.40 -2.11
C CYS A 181 11.35 -2.53 -2.14
N ASN A 182 10.48 -2.62 -1.13
CA ASN A 182 9.44 -3.64 -1.12
C ASN A 182 8.46 -3.50 -2.29
N SER A 183 8.12 -2.27 -2.72
CA SER A 183 7.32 -2.06 -3.92
C SER A 183 7.98 -2.61 -5.18
N LYS A 184 9.30 -2.39 -5.36
CA LYS A 184 10.04 -2.92 -6.51
C LYS A 184 10.18 -4.44 -6.45
N LEU A 185 10.45 -5.01 -5.28
CA LEU A 185 10.53 -6.45 -5.09
C LEU A 185 9.17 -7.13 -5.31
N ASN A 186 8.07 -6.50 -4.91
CA ASN A 186 6.72 -6.99 -5.23
C ASN A 186 6.51 -7.05 -6.75
N LYS A 187 6.91 -6.00 -7.47
CA LYS A 187 6.81 -5.97 -8.94
C LYS A 187 7.66 -7.05 -9.61
N ALA A 188 8.86 -7.29 -9.10
CA ALA A 188 9.82 -8.23 -9.69
C ALA A 188 9.52 -9.69 -9.34
N LEU A 189 9.11 -9.97 -8.09
CA LEU A 189 9.02 -11.33 -7.56
C LEU A 189 7.57 -11.85 -7.43
N LEU A 190 6.58 -10.95 -7.43
CA LEU A 190 5.18 -11.27 -7.14
C LEU A 190 4.21 -10.62 -8.15
N ASP A 191 4.67 -10.24 -9.34
CA ASP A 191 3.86 -9.54 -10.36
C ASP A 191 3.12 -8.29 -9.85
N GLY A 192 3.75 -7.58 -8.91
CA GLY A 192 3.20 -6.39 -8.28
C GLY A 192 2.29 -6.69 -7.09
N LYS A 193 1.97 -7.95 -6.82
CA LYS A 193 1.23 -8.38 -5.64
C LYS A 193 2.09 -8.26 -4.39
N ARG A 194 1.44 -8.06 -3.25
CA ARG A 194 2.10 -7.98 -1.95
C ARG A 194 2.29 -9.39 -1.37
N PRO A 195 3.29 -9.60 -0.50
CA PRO A 195 3.45 -10.85 0.23
C PRO A 195 2.21 -11.16 1.06
N ASN A 196 1.76 -12.40 1.00
CA ASN A 196 0.60 -12.94 1.71
C ASN A 196 1.00 -14.01 2.74
N GLY A 197 2.26 -13.99 3.17
CA GLY A 197 2.80 -14.90 4.17
C GLY A 197 4.31 -15.10 4.04
N CYS A 198 4.85 -16.00 4.85
CA CYS A 198 6.29 -16.30 4.86
C CYS A 198 6.78 -16.93 3.54
N ASP A 199 5.93 -17.64 2.82
CA ASP A 199 6.30 -18.29 1.54
C ASP A 199 6.67 -17.26 0.46
N ASP A 200 6.08 -16.07 0.50
CA ASP A 200 6.38 -14.96 -0.41
C ASP A 200 7.64 -14.17 0.01
N LEU A 201 8.23 -14.50 1.16
CA LEU A 201 9.48 -13.92 1.67
C LEU A 201 10.69 -14.74 1.22
N THR A 202 10.78 -14.93 -0.10
CA THR A 202 11.79 -15.76 -0.77
C THR A 202 13.24 -15.41 -0.40
N GLU A 203 14.15 -16.36 -0.56
CA GLU A 203 15.58 -16.13 -0.35
C GLU A 203 16.14 -14.99 -1.22
N GLU A 204 15.57 -14.81 -2.42
CA GLU A 204 15.94 -13.73 -3.33
C GLU A 204 15.56 -12.36 -2.77
N ARG A 205 14.33 -12.22 -2.21
CA ARG A 205 13.91 -11.01 -1.50
C ARG A 205 14.85 -10.73 -0.33
N GLN A 206 15.16 -11.74 0.47
CA GLN A 206 16.04 -11.62 1.63
C GLN A 206 17.46 -11.16 1.22
N ARG A 207 18.03 -11.75 0.17
CA ARG A 207 19.33 -11.34 -0.39
C ARG A 207 19.31 -9.89 -0.88
N ALA A 208 18.28 -9.49 -1.63
CA ALA A 208 18.15 -8.12 -2.13
C ALA A 208 18.05 -7.09 -1.00
N ILE A 209 17.23 -7.38 0.02
CA ILE A 209 17.10 -6.51 1.21
C ILE A 209 18.41 -6.48 2.01
N GLY A 210 19.08 -7.62 2.19
CA GLY A 210 20.39 -7.68 2.85
C GLY A 210 21.48 -6.87 2.13
N ALA A 211 21.50 -6.92 0.80
CA ALA A 211 22.39 -6.11 -0.03
C ALA A 211 22.08 -4.61 0.12
N LEU A 212 20.79 -4.23 0.14
CA LEU A 212 20.38 -2.85 0.37
C LEU A 212 20.83 -2.33 1.73
N VAL A 213 20.66 -3.12 2.79
CA VAL A 213 21.12 -2.74 4.15
C VAL A 213 22.64 -2.54 4.16
N SER A 214 23.39 -3.46 3.56
CA SER A 214 24.86 -3.37 3.49
C SER A 214 25.28 -2.09 2.75
N PHE A 215 24.68 -1.84 1.59
CA PHE A 215 24.95 -0.66 0.77
C PHE A 215 24.62 0.66 1.48
N VAL A 216 23.49 0.73 2.20
CA VAL A 216 23.10 1.91 2.99
C VAL A 216 24.07 2.14 4.16
N ASN A 217 24.47 1.06 4.84
CA ASN A 217 25.41 1.13 5.96
C ASN A 217 26.81 1.55 5.52
N GLU A 218 27.23 1.19 4.31
CA GLU A 218 28.48 1.68 3.69
C GLU A 218 28.38 3.15 3.24
N ASN A 219 27.17 3.67 3.06
CA ASN A 219 26.91 5.01 2.55
C ASN A 219 25.94 5.83 3.43
N PRO A 220 26.13 5.90 4.76
CA PRO A 220 25.09 6.35 5.69
C PRO A 220 24.70 7.81 5.44
N ILE A 221 25.66 8.68 5.10
CA ILE A 221 25.41 10.10 4.81
C ILE A 221 24.53 10.30 3.57
N ARG A 222 24.61 9.41 2.58
CA ARG A 222 23.91 9.54 1.28
C ARG A 222 22.41 9.27 1.39
N TYR A 223 21.99 8.45 2.36
CA TYR A 223 20.61 8.00 2.49
C TYR A 223 19.91 8.50 3.77
N ILE A 224 20.49 9.47 4.49
CA ILE A 224 19.80 10.13 5.61
C ILE A 224 18.53 10.81 5.11
N GLU A 225 17.41 10.42 5.71
CA GLU A 225 16.05 10.97 5.70
C GLU A 225 15.79 12.14 4.74
N LYS A 226 14.84 11.96 3.81
CA LYS A 226 14.32 13.05 2.97
C LYS A 226 13.74 14.14 3.87
N PRO A 227 14.30 15.36 3.89
CA PRO A 227 13.76 16.42 4.71
C PRO A 227 12.30 16.68 4.30
N ALA A 228 11.40 16.74 5.29
CA ALA A 228 9.96 16.93 5.05
C ALA A 228 9.62 18.32 4.48
N GLN A 229 10.57 19.27 4.59
CA GLN A 229 10.41 20.64 4.15
C GLN A 229 10.98 20.81 2.74
N ASP A 230 10.15 21.37 1.85
CA ASP A 230 10.60 21.74 0.51
C ASP A 230 11.75 22.75 0.58
N VAL A 231 12.71 22.59 -0.33
CA VAL A 231 13.86 23.50 -0.41
C VAL A 231 13.35 24.88 -0.80
N ALA A 232 13.73 25.90 -0.01
CA ALA A 232 13.34 27.28 -0.25
C ALA A 232 13.70 27.70 -1.69
N PRO A 233 12.80 28.38 -2.41
CA PRO A 233 13.04 28.75 -3.80
C PRO A 233 14.23 29.72 -3.92
N SER A 234 15.18 29.38 -4.78
CA SER A 234 16.29 30.24 -5.17
C SER A 234 16.56 30.13 -6.67
N LEU A 235 17.20 31.14 -7.26
CA LEU A 235 17.58 31.12 -8.68
C LEU A 235 18.46 29.90 -9.02
N TYR A 236 19.33 29.49 -8.09
CA TYR A 236 20.24 28.35 -8.27
C TYR A 236 19.50 27.01 -8.24
N ILE A 237 18.52 26.89 -7.33
CA ILE A 237 17.64 25.72 -7.26
C ILE A 237 16.72 25.66 -8.48
N ALA A 238 16.16 26.78 -8.93
CA ALA A 238 15.36 26.85 -10.15
C ALA A 238 16.16 26.44 -11.39
N THR A 239 17.44 26.83 -11.46
CA THR A 239 18.35 26.42 -12.54
C THR A 239 18.57 24.91 -12.53
N LEU A 240 18.82 24.31 -11.37
CA LEU A 240 18.96 22.85 -11.26
C LEU A 240 17.66 22.14 -11.67
N ARG A 241 16.51 22.59 -11.17
CA ARG A 241 15.19 22.04 -11.54
C ARG A 241 14.93 22.14 -13.03
N SER A 242 15.36 23.21 -13.69
CA SER A 242 15.27 23.34 -15.14
C SER A 242 16.15 22.33 -15.88
N VAL A 243 17.36 22.03 -15.37
CA VAL A 243 18.20 20.96 -15.92
C VAL A 243 17.52 19.60 -15.75
N LEU A 244 17.02 19.30 -14.54
CA LEU A 244 16.33 18.04 -14.23
C LEU A 244 15.04 17.86 -15.02
N ALA A 245 14.26 18.92 -15.22
CA ALA A 245 13.04 18.87 -16.05
C ALA A 245 13.33 18.57 -17.52
N ALA A 246 14.55 18.84 -17.99
CA ALA A 246 15.03 18.49 -19.33
C ALA A 246 15.71 17.12 -19.37
N ALA A 247 15.50 16.26 -18.36
CA ALA A 247 16.10 14.95 -18.32
C ALA A 247 15.65 14.08 -19.50
N PRO A 248 16.59 13.42 -20.18
CA PRO A 248 16.24 12.49 -21.25
C PRO A 248 15.55 11.26 -20.66
N ILE A 249 14.50 10.77 -21.33
CA ILE A 249 13.64 9.68 -20.88
C ILE A 249 13.98 8.42 -21.67
N ALA A 250 14.23 7.31 -20.97
CA ALA A 250 14.48 6.03 -21.61
C ALA A 250 13.21 5.49 -22.30
N PRO A 251 13.35 4.80 -23.44
CA PRO A 251 12.27 4.01 -24.01
C PRO A 251 11.77 2.98 -22.99
N ARG A 252 10.51 2.56 -23.08
CA ARG A 252 9.99 1.53 -22.17
C ARG A 252 10.74 0.21 -22.37
N PHE A 253 11.14 -0.43 -21.27
CA PHE A 253 11.77 -1.76 -21.30
C PHE A 253 10.94 -2.76 -22.11
N GLY A 254 11.60 -3.46 -23.05
CA GLY A 254 10.96 -4.43 -23.95
C GLY A 254 10.19 -3.82 -25.13
N SER A 255 10.17 -2.50 -25.29
CA SER A 255 9.59 -1.87 -26.49
C SER A 255 10.51 -2.04 -27.71
N GLN A 256 9.96 -1.86 -28.91
CA GLN A 256 10.75 -1.91 -30.15
C GLN A 256 11.83 -0.82 -30.23
N ALA A 257 11.70 0.25 -29.45
CA ALA A 257 12.69 1.31 -29.35
C ALA A 257 13.80 1.02 -28.30
N TRP A 258 13.67 -0.05 -27.52
CA TRP A 258 14.68 -0.44 -26.53
C TRP A 258 15.99 -0.86 -27.22
N GLY A 259 17.12 -0.33 -26.74
CA GLY A 259 18.43 -0.53 -27.35
C GLY A 259 18.77 0.42 -28.51
N THR A 260 17.85 1.31 -28.90
CA THR A 260 18.13 2.34 -29.91
C THR A 260 18.83 3.57 -29.30
N PRO A 261 19.65 4.31 -30.08
CA PRO A 261 20.27 5.53 -29.59
C PRO A 261 19.23 6.59 -29.19
N VAL A 262 19.36 7.14 -28.00
CA VAL A 262 18.51 8.24 -27.51
C VAL A 262 19.38 9.41 -27.11
N ALA A 263 19.05 10.61 -27.60
CA ALA A 263 19.82 11.80 -27.29
C ALA A 263 19.86 12.06 -25.78
N GLY A 264 21.07 12.16 -25.22
CA GLY A 264 21.27 12.36 -23.78
C GLY A 264 21.38 11.07 -22.95
N LEU A 265 21.23 9.89 -23.58
CA LEU A 265 21.39 8.59 -22.93
C LEU A 265 22.47 7.77 -23.63
N ASP A 266 23.25 7.05 -22.82
CA ASP A 266 24.14 5.99 -23.27
C ASP A 266 23.46 4.64 -22.99
N PHE A 267 23.46 3.74 -23.96
CA PHE A 267 22.93 2.38 -23.77
C PHE A 267 24.06 1.45 -23.34
N CYS A 268 23.90 0.80 -22.19
CA CYS A 268 24.91 -0.05 -21.56
C CYS A 268 24.40 -1.49 -21.45
N GLU A 269 25.15 -2.44 -21.99
CA GLU A 269 24.85 -3.89 -21.91
C GLU A 269 25.70 -4.62 -20.86
N ALA A 270 26.25 -3.89 -19.90
CA ALA A 270 27.09 -4.46 -18.86
C ALA A 270 26.30 -5.43 -17.94
N ASP A 271 26.95 -6.52 -17.54
CA ASP A 271 26.47 -7.48 -16.53
C ASP A 271 25.16 -8.21 -16.89
N GLY A 272 24.86 -8.37 -18.19
CA GLY A 272 23.69 -9.10 -18.66
C GLY A 272 22.35 -8.36 -18.47
N HIS A 273 22.40 -7.10 -18.03
CA HIS A 273 21.24 -6.26 -17.81
C HIS A 273 21.34 -4.99 -18.67
N PRO A 274 20.83 -5.02 -19.92
CA PRO A 274 20.83 -3.85 -20.78
C PRO A 274 20.02 -2.72 -20.12
N ARG A 275 20.59 -1.53 -20.06
CA ARG A 275 19.98 -0.35 -19.44
C ARG A 275 20.44 0.93 -20.13
N TYR A 276 19.66 2.00 -19.96
CA TYR A 276 20.08 3.34 -20.34
C TYR A 276 20.65 4.07 -19.13
N GLU A 277 21.74 4.78 -19.33
CA GLU A 277 22.33 5.68 -18.36
C GLU A 277 22.39 7.11 -18.93
N TRP A 278 22.33 8.12 -18.08
CA TRP A 278 22.52 9.50 -18.53
C TRP A 278 23.92 9.70 -19.08
N CYS A 279 24.02 10.26 -20.29
CA CYS A 279 25.32 10.43 -20.91
C CYS A 279 26.17 11.48 -20.18
N ALA A 280 27.49 11.41 -20.40
CA ALA A 280 28.46 12.28 -19.71
C ALA A 280 28.14 13.78 -19.85
N SER A 281 27.64 14.22 -21.01
CA SER A 281 27.32 15.63 -21.25
C SER A 281 26.12 16.11 -20.44
N TYR A 282 25.11 15.27 -20.25
CA TYR A 282 23.96 15.61 -19.41
C TYR A 282 24.33 15.58 -17.93
N LEU A 283 25.09 14.57 -17.50
CA LEU A 283 25.64 14.51 -16.15
C LEU A 283 26.47 15.76 -15.82
N GLN A 284 27.30 16.25 -16.74
CA GLN A 284 28.08 17.47 -16.53
C GLN A 284 27.21 18.71 -16.28
N ARG A 285 26.05 18.83 -16.97
CA ARG A 285 25.10 19.92 -16.73
C ARG A 285 24.49 19.84 -15.34
N ILE A 286 24.12 18.65 -14.89
CA ILE A 286 23.62 18.42 -13.54
C ILE A 286 24.71 18.75 -12.52
N PHE A 287 25.92 18.21 -12.67
CA PHE A 287 27.03 18.47 -11.75
C PHE A 287 27.36 19.96 -11.64
N LYS A 288 27.38 20.69 -12.76
CA LYS A 288 27.59 22.15 -12.75
C LYS A 288 26.51 22.89 -11.95
N ALA A 289 25.23 22.53 -12.16
CA ALA A 289 24.12 23.13 -11.43
C ALA A 289 24.19 22.78 -9.92
N LEU A 290 24.48 21.52 -9.59
CA LEU A 290 24.66 21.04 -8.22
C LEU A 290 25.81 21.73 -7.50
N CYS A 291 27.00 21.83 -8.12
CA CYS A 291 28.13 22.54 -7.53
C CYS A 291 27.79 24.00 -7.22
N THR A 292 26.96 24.64 -8.06
CA THR A 292 26.48 26.00 -7.83
C THR A 292 25.54 26.07 -6.61
N VAL A 293 24.59 25.12 -6.50
CA VAL A 293 23.69 25.03 -5.33
C VAL A 293 24.48 24.77 -4.05
N ILE A 294 25.43 23.84 -4.06
CA ILE A 294 26.26 23.49 -2.91
C ILE A 294 27.13 24.68 -2.49
N SER A 295 27.69 25.42 -3.45
CA SER A 295 28.50 26.61 -3.16
C SER A 295 27.69 27.75 -2.51
N LYS A 296 26.38 27.82 -2.80
CA LYS A 296 25.51 28.92 -2.34
C LYS A 296 24.70 28.58 -1.09
N HIS A 297 24.30 27.33 -0.93
CA HIS A 297 23.41 26.86 0.14
C HIS A 297 24.06 25.79 1.04
N GLY A 298 25.32 25.43 0.77
CA GLY A 298 26.08 24.46 1.56
C GLY A 298 25.59 23.02 1.39
N ILE A 299 26.01 22.16 2.32
CA ILE A 299 25.69 20.73 2.34
C ILE A 299 24.54 20.36 3.29
N GLY A 300 23.95 21.35 3.97
CA GLY A 300 22.85 21.18 4.93
C GLY A 300 21.47 21.05 4.27
N ASN A 301 20.41 21.19 5.07
CA ASN A 301 19.01 21.05 4.62
C ASN A 301 18.58 22.11 3.60
N GLU A 302 19.26 23.26 3.52
CA GLU A 302 18.99 24.27 2.50
C GLU A 302 19.72 23.99 1.17
N GLY A 303 20.66 23.04 1.16
CA GLY A 303 21.52 22.72 0.02
C GLY A 303 21.53 21.22 -0.32
N TRP A 304 22.72 20.60 -0.36
CA TRP A 304 22.89 19.23 -0.88
C TRP A 304 21.95 18.19 -0.26
N ARG A 305 21.74 18.25 1.06
CA ARG A 305 21.02 17.20 1.82
C ARG A 305 19.57 17.05 1.39
N SER A 306 18.94 18.14 0.94
CA SER A 306 17.57 18.14 0.44
C SER A 306 17.52 18.02 -1.08
N ILE A 307 18.37 18.74 -1.80
CA ILE A 307 18.27 18.83 -3.26
C ILE A 307 18.68 17.53 -3.99
N ARG A 308 19.50 16.69 -3.36
CA ARG A 308 19.88 15.38 -3.91
C ARG A 308 18.69 14.47 -4.19
N TRP A 309 17.59 14.64 -3.44
CA TRP A 309 16.38 13.85 -3.63
C TRP A 309 15.68 14.16 -4.94
N GLU A 310 15.68 15.42 -5.39
CA GLU A 310 15.14 15.80 -6.69
C GLU A 310 15.93 15.14 -7.83
N VAL A 311 17.25 15.00 -7.67
CA VAL A 311 18.10 14.28 -8.64
C VAL A 311 17.76 12.79 -8.64
N TYR A 312 17.66 12.15 -7.47
CA TYR A 312 17.32 10.73 -7.35
C TYR A 312 15.93 10.40 -7.91
N GLU A 313 14.94 11.25 -7.64
CA GLU A 313 13.59 11.11 -8.20
C GLU A 313 13.59 11.26 -9.72
N THR A 314 14.37 12.21 -10.26
CA THR A 314 14.48 12.40 -11.71
C THR A 314 15.12 11.18 -12.39
N VAL A 315 16.18 10.61 -11.79
CA VAL A 315 16.77 9.35 -12.28
C VAL A 315 15.70 8.26 -12.30
N PHE A 316 14.97 8.07 -11.19
CA PHE A 316 13.93 7.04 -11.09
C PHE A 316 12.81 7.18 -12.12
N LEU A 317 12.43 8.41 -12.49
CA LEU A 317 11.36 8.66 -13.46
C LEU A 317 11.82 8.50 -14.91
N THR A 318 13.12 8.54 -15.16
CA THR A 318 13.70 8.55 -16.52
C THR A 318 14.37 7.24 -16.92
N SER A 319 14.60 6.34 -15.97
CA SER A 319 15.11 4.96 -16.14
C SER A 319 14.01 3.91 -16.05
#